data_AF-A0A316DUJ2-F1
#
_entry.id   AF-A0A316DUJ2-F1
#
_cell.length_a   1.000
_cell.length_b   1.000
_cell.length_c   1.000
_cell.angle_alpha   90.00
_cell.angle_beta   90.00
_cell.angle_gamma   90.00
#
_symmetry.space_group_name_H-M   'P 1'
#
loop_
_entity.id
_entity.type
_entity.pdbx_description
1 polymer ?
#
loop_
_entity_poly.entity_id
_entity_poly.type
_entity_poly.pdbx_seq_one_letter_code
_entity_poly.pdbx_strand_id
1 'polypeptide(L)'
;MKTIKNVNLITVLVAFLISAGTVQAQNKEAYKDYNVISRSDIGPRPAGFQPTKAAPANGAYSESVATASSRVLNEETVMLKKVNVQPIGEKEFSAWELLCDEGGHTYKQSAPNPLSYMVGGISSSLLTRVEQAIRVMDLNVASAKVEAKVFYRFDEPMTPNWRGYTDKLIANILIESDEPAEKIAVMKKMAVQAWAIGECIMNTTPVDAQFEYNTKIWETDSARPGKVAGPDSFDNGLKISSQGNSPQPESFSLGADASMEKFTDPFIFEVVSVSESANDTQ
;
A
#
# COMPACT_ATOMS: atom_id res chain seq x y z
N MET A 1 63.65 26.49 39.50
CA MET A 1 62.92 27.22 38.43
C MET A 1 62.17 26.21 37.59
N LYS A 2 60.83 26.20 37.66
CA LYS A 2 59.96 25.33 36.84
C LYS A 2 59.46 26.13 35.66
N THR A 3 59.75 25.67 34.44
CA THR A 3 59.32 26.29 33.19
C THR A 3 57.90 25.80 32.85
N ILE A 4 56.96 26.74 32.78
CA ILE A 4 55.57 26.51 32.37
C ILE A 4 55.54 26.42 30.84
N LYS A 5 55.00 25.32 30.30
CA LYS A 5 54.75 25.18 28.86
C LYS A 5 53.47 25.95 28.50
N ASN A 6 53.62 26.95 27.65
CA ASN A 6 52.51 27.64 26.97
C ASN A 6 51.84 26.65 26.00
N VAL A 7 50.61 26.24 26.31
CA VAL A 7 49.73 25.55 25.37
C VAL A 7 49.00 26.62 24.57
N ASN A 8 49.18 26.59 23.25
CA ASN A 8 48.56 27.48 22.27
C ASN A 8 47.03 27.39 22.34
N LEU A 9 46.40 28.46 22.83
CA LEU A 9 44.95 28.61 22.97
C LEU A 9 44.22 28.85 21.62
N ILE A 10 44.95 28.91 20.50
CA ILE A 10 44.40 29.34 19.19
C ILE A 10 43.88 28.16 18.35
N THR A 11 44.27 26.91 18.62
CA THR A 11 43.88 25.77 17.78
C THR A 11 42.50 25.19 18.09
N VAL A 12 41.88 25.56 19.22
CA VAL A 12 40.57 25.01 19.63
C VAL A 12 39.38 25.80 19.05
N LEU A 13 39.59 27.05 18.58
CA LEU A 13 38.48 27.88 18.08
C LEU A 13 38.10 27.63 16.60
N VAL A 14 38.99 27.02 15.80
CA VAL A 14 38.70 26.72 14.37
C VAL A 14 37.88 25.43 14.21
N ALA A 15 37.93 24.52 15.18
CA ALA A 15 37.14 23.29 15.15
C ALA A 15 35.64 23.51 15.47
N PHE A 16 35.27 24.63 16.09
CA PHE A 16 33.87 24.97 16.39
C PHE A 16 33.14 25.72 15.26
N LEU A 17 33.85 26.19 14.23
CA LEU A 17 33.26 26.88 13.08
C LEU A 17 33.02 25.95 11.87
N ILE A 18 33.48 24.70 11.92
CA ILE A 18 33.28 23.72 10.85
C ILE A 18 32.09 22.78 11.16
N SER A 19 31.63 22.69 12.41
CA SER A 19 30.49 21.85 12.80
C SER A 19 29.12 22.55 12.73
N ALA A 20 29.08 23.88 12.50
CA ALA A 20 27.83 24.62 12.30
C ALA A 20 27.41 24.72 10.81
N GLY A 21 28.28 24.32 9.88
CA GLY A 21 28.10 24.54 8.44
C GLY A 21 27.38 23.43 7.67
N THR A 22 27.12 22.27 8.26
CA THR A 22 26.51 21.12 7.53
C THR A 22 25.02 20.92 7.78
N VAL A 23 24.37 21.74 8.61
CA VAL A 23 22.92 21.65 8.87
C VAL A 23 22.09 22.61 8.00
N GLN A 24 22.72 23.50 7.22
CA GLN A 24 22.02 24.57 6.51
C GLN A 24 22.22 24.61 4.98
N ALA A 25 22.53 23.46 4.38
CA ALA A 25 22.54 23.29 2.92
C ALA A 25 21.74 22.06 2.47
N GLN A 26 20.65 21.73 3.15
CA GLN A 26 19.54 21.13 2.42
C GLN A 26 18.96 22.25 1.56
N ASN A 27 19.27 22.23 0.26
CA ASN A 27 18.51 22.96 -0.74
C ASN A 27 17.04 22.85 -0.35
N LYS A 28 16.37 23.98 -0.11
CA LYS A 28 14.91 24.02 0.01
C LYS A 28 14.36 23.64 -1.37
N GLU A 29 14.38 22.35 -1.68
CA GLU A 29 13.62 21.82 -2.80
C GLU A 29 12.19 22.27 -2.59
N ALA A 30 11.59 22.79 -3.66
CA ALA A 30 10.22 23.23 -3.61
C ALA A 30 9.34 22.06 -3.14
N TYR A 31 8.56 22.33 -2.11
CA TYR A 31 7.60 21.39 -1.58
C TYR A 31 6.63 20.95 -2.69
N LYS A 32 6.46 19.63 -2.87
CA LYS A 32 5.59 19.08 -3.92
C LYS A 32 4.26 18.60 -3.34
N ASP A 33 3.17 18.99 -3.99
CA ASP A 33 1.84 18.45 -3.73
C ASP A 33 1.64 17.20 -4.61
N TYR A 34 1.18 16.11 -4.00
CA TYR A 34 0.97 14.80 -4.62
C TYR A 34 -0.51 14.40 -4.55
N ASN A 35 -1.02 13.80 -5.62
CA ASN A 35 -2.28 13.07 -5.55
C ASN A 35 -2.08 11.76 -4.79
N VAL A 36 -3.13 11.24 -4.14
CA VAL A 36 -3.09 9.93 -3.47
C VAL A 36 -2.81 8.83 -4.48
N ILE A 37 -3.41 8.91 -5.67
CA ILE A 37 -3.14 8.03 -6.80
C ILE A 37 -2.89 8.89 -8.04
N SER A 38 -1.91 8.55 -8.85
CA SER A 38 -1.70 9.18 -10.16
C SER A 38 -1.02 8.23 -11.14
N ARG A 39 -1.25 8.41 -12.44
CA ARG A 39 -0.41 7.75 -13.45
C ARG A 39 0.98 8.37 -13.43
N SER A 40 1.97 7.54 -13.71
CA SER A 40 3.35 7.96 -13.88
C SER A 40 3.86 7.59 -15.26
N ASP A 41 4.52 8.54 -15.91
CA ASP A 41 5.22 8.30 -17.17
C ASP A 41 6.53 7.52 -16.94
N ILE A 42 6.95 7.37 -15.68
CA ILE A 42 8.17 6.69 -15.29
C ILE A 42 7.81 5.50 -14.41
N GLY A 43 8.26 4.32 -14.82
CA GLY A 43 8.17 3.08 -14.05
C GLY A 43 9.03 3.07 -12.78
N PRO A 44 8.90 2.01 -11.97
CA PRO A 44 9.71 1.85 -10.78
C PRO A 44 11.18 1.67 -11.18
N ARG A 45 12.06 2.31 -10.42
CA ARG A 45 13.51 2.20 -10.58
C ARG A 45 14.10 1.53 -9.34
N PRO A 46 13.89 0.22 -9.15
CA PRO A 46 14.43 -0.47 -7.99
C PRO A 46 15.94 -0.45 -8.00
N ALA A 47 16.51 -0.52 -6.80
CA ALA A 47 17.93 -0.27 -6.58
C ALA A 47 18.83 -1.45 -6.94
N GLY A 48 18.32 -2.66 -6.74
CA GLY A 48 19.12 -3.89 -6.78
C GLY A 48 19.03 -4.62 -8.11
N PHE A 49 17.92 -4.51 -8.82
CA PHE A 49 17.65 -5.31 -10.00
C PHE A 49 17.02 -4.47 -11.11
N GLN A 50 17.14 -4.94 -12.34
CA GLN A 50 16.35 -4.44 -13.45
C GLN A 50 15.05 -5.27 -13.52
N PRO A 51 13.85 -4.66 -13.42
CA PRO A 51 12.62 -5.39 -13.60
C PRO A 51 12.55 -6.06 -14.97
N THR A 52 12.36 -7.37 -14.98
CA THR A 52 12.14 -8.17 -16.20
C THR A 52 10.93 -9.07 -16.03
N LYS A 53 10.23 -9.35 -17.12
CA LYS A 53 9.10 -10.30 -17.13
C LYS A 53 9.61 -11.67 -16.66
N ALA A 54 8.97 -12.24 -15.65
CA ALA A 54 9.32 -13.59 -15.20
C ALA A 54 9.03 -14.60 -16.32
N ALA A 55 9.94 -15.55 -16.54
CA ALA A 55 9.69 -16.68 -17.41
C ALA A 55 8.71 -17.63 -16.71
N PRO A 56 7.53 -17.90 -17.29
CA PRO A 56 6.57 -18.78 -16.66
C PRO A 56 7.09 -20.22 -16.63
N ALA A 57 6.80 -20.94 -15.55
CA ALA A 57 7.02 -22.38 -15.51
C ALA A 57 6.01 -23.10 -16.41
N ASN A 58 6.45 -24.16 -17.11
CA ASN A 58 5.58 -25.11 -17.81
C ASN A 58 4.60 -24.49 -18.83
N GLY A 59 4.97 -23.38 -19.47
CA GLY A 59 4.10 -22.72 -20.47
C GLY A 59 2.91 -21.98 -19.87
N ALA A 60 2.90 -21.74 -18.56
CA ALA A 60 1.89 -20.93 -17.89
C ALA A 60 1.95 -19.45 -18.31
N TYR A 61 1.00 -18.64 -17.85
CA TYR A 61 1.10 -17.19 -17.91
C TYR A 61 1.83 -16.67 -16.67
N SER A 62 2.63 -15.63 -16.83
CA SER A 62 3.28 -14.91 -15.73
C SER A 62 2.83 -13.46 -15.73
N GLU A 63 2.45 -12.98 -14.55
CA GLU A 63 2.32 -11.56 -14.27
C GLU A 63 3.45 -11.19 -13.32
N SER A 64 4.21 -10.16 -13.68
CA SER A 64 5.30 -9.65 -12.86
C SER A 64 4.97 -8.22 -12.50
N VAL A 65 5.14 -7.84 -11.24
CA VAL A 65 4.94 -6.47 -10.78
C VAL A 65 6.24 -6.00 -10.17
N ALA A 66 6.69 -4.81 -10.57
CA ALA A 66 7.78 -4.13 -9.90
C ALA A 66 7.23 -2.99 -9.05
N THR A 67 7.82 -2.82 -7.87
CA THR A 67 7.51 -1.71 -6.97
C THR A 67 8.79 -1.03 -6.50
N ALA A 68 8.72 0.28 -6.31
CA ALA A 68 9.76 1.06 -5.66
C ALA A 68 9.11 2.06 -4.71
N SER A 69 9.52 2.07 -3.45
CA SER A 69 8.98 2.99 -2.44
C SER A 69 10.05 3.94 -1.91
N SER A 70 9.62 5.16 -1.59
CA SER A 70 10.47 6.20 -1.02
C SER A 70 9.69 6.96 0.04
N ARG A 71 10.38 7.46 1.06
CA ARG A 71 9.78 8.35 2.05
C ARG A 71 9.51 9.71 1.42
N VAL A 72 8.36 10.31 1.73
CA VAL A 72 8.09 11.73 1.47
C VAL A 72 8.37 12.49 2.77
N LEU A 73 9.24 13.49 2.72
CA LEU A 73 9.58 14.29 3.89
C LEU A 73 8.43 15.26 4.18
N ASN A 74 7.73 15.02 5.28
CA ASN A 74 6.62 15.84 5.74
C ASN A 74 6.60 15.85 7.27
N GLU A 75 6.64 17.05 7.87
CA GLU A 75 6.61 17.22 9.32
C GLU A 75 5.21 16.97 9.92
N GLU A 76 4.15 17.18 9.14
CA GLU A 76 2.76 16.96 9.52
C GLU A 76 2.36 15.49 9.39
N THR A 77 2.92 14.78 8.40
CA THR A 77 2.60 13.36 8.10
C THR A 77 3.89 12.53 7.99
N VAL A 78 4.49 12.22 9.13
CA VAL A 78 5.87 11.69 9.19
C VAL A 78 6.05 10.28 8.60
N MET A 79 4.97 9.52 8.45
CA MET A 79 4.96 8.18 7.85
C MET A 79 4.61 8.16 6.36
N LEU A 80 4.42 9.33 5.72
CA LEU A 80 4.06 9.41 4.31
C LEU A 80 5.14 8.80 3.40
N LYS A 81 4.71 7.90 2.53
CA LYS A 81 5.53 7.20 1.54
C LYS A 81 4.91 7.38 0.17
N LYS A 82 5.77 7.40 -0.84
CA LYS A 82 5.38 7.32 -2.25
C LYS A 82 5.86 5.99 -2.80
N VAL A 83 4.95 5.26 -3.43
CA VAL A 83 5.19 3.97 -4.05
C VAL A 83 4.91 4.09 -5.54
N ASN A 84 5.87 3.71 -6.37
CA ASN A 84 5.64 3.49 -7.79
C ASN A 84 5.43 2.00 -8.03
N VAL A 85 4.40 1.64 -8.77
CA VAL A 85 4.05 0.26 -9.12
C VAL A 85 3.84 0.14 -10.62
N GLN A 86 4.38 -0.91 -11.24
CA GLN A 86 4.16 -1.20 -12.65
C GLN A 86 4.11 -2.70 -12.92
N PRO A 87 3.06 -3.20 -13.58
CA PRO A 87 3.07 -4.51 -14.21
C PRO A 87 4.11 -4.57 -15.34
N ILE A 88 4.96 -5.59 -15.32
CA ILE A 88 6.09 -5.78 -16.23
C ILE A 88 5.73 -6.86 -17.25
N GLY A 89 6.01 -6.58 -18.52
CA GLY A 89 5.98 -7.59 -19.57
C GLY A 89 5.08 -7.27 -20.76
N GLU A 90 4.22 -6.26 -20.67
CA GLU A 90 3.39 -5.77 -21.77
C GLU A 90 3.61 -4.27 -21.99
N LYS A 91 3.67 -3.84 -23.25
CA LYS A 91 4.04 -2.45 -23.62
C LYS A 91 3.02 -1.39 -23.20
N GLU A 92 1.78 -1.77 -22.98
CA GLU A 92 0.67 -0.85 -22.70
C GLU A 92 0.37 -0.68 -21.21
N PHE A 93 1.07 -1.43 -20.34
CA PHE A 93 0.88 -1.33 -18.90
C PHE A 93 1.54 -0.06 -18.34
N SER A 94 0.68 0.85 -17.86
CA SER A 94 1.08 2.12 -17.27
C SER A 94 1.63 1.92 -15.85
N ALA A 95 2.63 2.72 -15.49
CA ALA A 95 3.07 2.84 -14.11
C ALA A 95 2.10 3.74 -13.32
N TRP A 96 1.96 3.45 -12.04
CA TRP A 96 1.13 4.21 -11.12
C TRP A 96 1.96 4.65 -9.90
N GLU A 97 1.75 5.88 -9.46
CA GLU A 97 2.22 6.38 -8.17
C GLU A 97 1.06 6.33 -7.17
N LEU A 98 1.34 5.76 -5.99
CA LEU A 98 0.45 5.65 -4.85
C LEU A 98 1.11 6.34 -3.66
N LEU A 99 0.36 7.15 -2.92
CA LEU A 99 0.77 7.57 -1.59
C LEU A 99 0.23 6.60 -0.55
N CYS A 100 1.06 6.30 0.44
CA CYS A 100 0.72 5.50 1.60
C CYS A 100 1.08 6.26 2.88
N ASP A 101 0.21 6.21 3.87
CA ASP A 101 0.46 6.82 5.18
C ASP A 101 -0.08 5.90 6.26
N GLU A 102 0.76 5.44 7.18
CA GLU A 102 0.33 4.63 8.33
C GLU A 102 -0.44 5.44 9.38
N GLY A 103 -0.52 6.77 9.19
CA GLY A 103 -1.02 7.69 10.21
C GLY A 103 -0.01 7.84 11.35
N GLY A 104 -0.37 8.61 12.37
CA GLY A 104 0.47 8.72 13.55
C GLY A 104 -0.29 9.14 14.79
N HIS A 105 0.44 9.16 15.90
CA HIS A 105 -0.12 9.54 17.19
C HIS A 105 -0.69 10.96 17.16
N THR A 106 -0.03 11.88 16.45
CA THR A 106 -0.35 13.31 16.47
C THR A 106 -1.11 13.79 15.24
N TYR A 107 -1.42 12.90 14.28
CA TYR A 107 -1.98 13.31 13.01
C TYR A 107 -2.87 12.24 12.37
N LYS A 108 -3.86 12.70 11.60
CA LYS A 108 -4.74 11.82 10.84
C LYS A 108 -4.04 11.32 9.58
N GLN A 109 -4.30 10.07 9.23
CA GLN A 109 -3.87 9.49 7.97
C GLN A 109 -4.30 10.37 6.78
N SER A 110 -3.33 10.71 5.92
CA SER A 110 -3.51 11.54 4.72
C SER A 110 -3.69 10.73 3.43
N ALA A 111 -3.28 9.46 3.44
CA ALA A 111 -3.43 8.52 2.33
C ALA A 111 -3.64 7.09 2.88
N PRO A 112 -4.29 6.15 2.16
CA PRO A 112 -4.49 4.80 2.66
C PRO A 112 -3.18 4.11 3.06
N ASN A 113 -3.18 3.31 4.13
CA ASN A 113 -1.97 2.55 4.50
C ASN A 113 -1.80 1.35 3.54
N PRO A 114 -0.62 0.70 3.50
CA PRO A 114 -0.40 -0.43 2.61
C PRO A 114 -1.39 -1.59 2.76
N LEU A 115 -1.85 -1.87 3.98
CA LEU A 115 -2.84 -2.93 4.24
C LEU A 115 -4.22 -2.54 3.71
N SER A 116 -4.59 -1.26 3.71
CA SER A 116 -5.83 -0.78 3.07
C SER A 116 -5.85 -1.07 1.57
N TYR A 117 -4.74 -0.81 0.86
CA TYR A 117 -4.63 -1.19 -0.57
C TYR A 117 -4.70 -2.70 -0.76
N MET A 118 -4.06 -3.48 0.11
CA MET A 118 -4.12 -4.95 0.04
C MET A 118 -5.55 -5.47 0.24
N VAL A 119 -6.28 -5.01 1.26
CA VAL A 119 -7.66 -5.44 1.51
C VAL A 119 -8.62 -4.95 0.42
N GLY A 120 -8.39 -3.76 -0.14
CA GLY A 120 -9.08 -3.30 -1.35
C GLY A 120 -8.83 -4.20 -2.57
N GLY A 121 -7.60 -4.68 -2.75
CA GLY A 121 -7.25 -5.65 -3.80
C GLY A 121 -7.89 -7.03 -3.57
N ILE A 122 -7.95 -7.50 -2.31
CA ILE A 122 -8.60 -8.74 -1.91
C ILE A 122 -10.09 -8.72 -2.32
N SER A 123 -10.83 -7.69 -1.90
CA SER A 123 -12.28 -7.59 -2.17
C SER A 123 -12.59 -7.38 -3.66
N SER A 124 -11.84 -6.50 -4.34
CA SER A 124 -12.06 -6.20 -5.77
C SER A 124 -11.71 -7.37 -6.69
N SER A 125 -10.69 -8.16 -6.34
CA SER A 125 -10.37 -9.40 -7.04
C SER A 125 -11.51 -10.42 -6.96
N LEU A 126 -12.13 -10.57 -5.78
CA LEU A 126 -13.29 -11.45 -5.63
C LEU A 126 -14.51 -10.91 -6.39
N LEU A 127 -14.77 -9.59 -6.34
CA LEU A 127 -15.85 -8.98 -7.12
C LEU A 127 -15.69 -9.26 -8.62
N THR A 128 -14.47 -9.17 -9.14
CA THR A 128 -14.18 -9.51 -10.55
C THR A 128 -14.60 -10.96 -10.86
N ARG A 129 -14.36 -11.92 -9.95
CA ARG A 129 -14.79 -13.31 -10.14
C ARG A 129 -16.31 -13.46 -10.05
N VAL A 130 -16.97 -12.72 -9.17
CA VAL A 130 -18.43 -12.68 -9.06
C VAL A 130 -19.06 -12.18 -10.36
N GLU A 131 -18.58 -11.05 -10.90
CA GLU A 131 -19.10 -10.49 -12.16
C GLU A 131 -18.85 -11.42 -13.36
N GLN A 132 -17.68 -12.06 -13.43
CA GLN A 132 -17.42 -13.07 -14.44
C GLN A 132 -18.36 -14.27 -14.31
N ALA A 133 -18.61 -14.71 -13.07
CA ALA A 133 -19.51 -15.83 -12.82
C ALA A 133 -20.96 -15.52 -13.22
N ILE A 134 -21.44 -14.31 -12.92
CA ILE A 134 -22.75 -13.79 -13.37
C ILE A 134 -22.86 -13.86 -14.90
N ARG A 135 -21.83 -13.37 -15.62
CA ARG A 135 -21.80 -13.37 -17.09
C ARG A 135 -21.77 -14.77 -17.68
N VAL A 136 -20.94 -15.67 -17.14
CA VAL A 136 -20.82 -17.05 -17.64
C VAL A 136 -22.12 -17.84 -17.44
N MET A 137 -22.82 -17.59 -16.34
CA MET A 137 -24.09 -18.26 -16.02
C MET A 137 -25.32 -17.57 -16.62
N ASP A 138 -25.13 -16.46 -17.33
CA ASP A 138 -26.19 -15.64 -17.93
C ASP A 138 -27.30 -15.29 -16.91
N LEU A 139 -26.89 -14.76 -15.74
CA LEU A 139 -27.80 -14.43 -14.64
C LEU A 139 -28.25 -12.97 -14.69
N ASN A 140 -29.53 -12.74 -14.41
CA ASN A 140 -30.05 -11.40 -14.22
C ASN A 140 -29.82 -10.91 -12.77
N VAL A 141 -28.71 -10.22 -12.55
CA VAL A 141 -28.32 -9.65 -11.24
C VAL A 141 -28.42 -8.13 -11.28
N ALA A 142 -29.18 -7.55 -10.35
CA ALA A 142 -29.35 -6.11 -10.23
C ALA A 142 -28.10 -5.45 -9.63
N SER A 143 -27.53 -6.05 -8.57
CA SER A 143 -26.31 -5.56 -7.94
C SER A 143 -25.48 -6.70 -7.34
N ALA A 144 -24.16 -6.50 -7.34
CA ALA A 144 -23.20 -7.40 -6.72
C ALA A 144 -22.20 -6.58 -5.90
N LYS A 145 -21.97 -7.02 -4.66
CA LYS A 145 -21.09 -6.38 -3.69
C LYS A 145 -20.25 -7.43 -2.98
N VAL A 146 -19.01 -7.09 -2.69
CA VAL A 146 -18.11 -7.88 -1.86
C VAL A 146 -17.68 -7.07 -0.66
N GLU A 147 -17.90 -7.63 0.53
CA GLU A 147 -17.40 -7.07 1.78
C GLU A 147 -16.31 -7.97 2.33
N ALA A 148 -15.13 -7.40 2.58
CA ALA A 148 -13.99 -8.11 3.14
C ALA A 148 -13.56 -7.49 4.48
N LYS A 149 -13.23 -8.34 5.43
CA LYS A 149 -12.62 -7.99 6.71
C LYS A 149 -11.42 -8.88 6.96
N VAL A 150 -10.25 -8.27 7.13
CA VAL A 150 -9.00 -8.98 7.43
C VAL A 150 -8.54 -8.63 8.83
N PHE A 151 -8.20 -9.65 9.60
CA PHE A 151 -7.72 -9.57 10.97
C PHE A 151 -6.20 -9.68 10.95
N TYR A 152 -5.52 -8.65 11.45
CA TYR A 152 -4.08 -8.59 11.56
C TYR A 152 -3.65 -8.61 13.02
N ARG A 153 -2.45 -9.14 13.22
CA ARG A 153 -1.76 -9.12 14.51
C ARG A 153 -0.29 -8.84 14.32
N PHE A 154 0.24 -7.97 15.16
CA PHE A 154 1.67 -7.77 15.32
C PHE A 154 2.09 -8.23 16.72
N ASP A 155 3.04 -9.16 16.77
CA ASP A 155 3.66 -9.61 18.02
C ASP A 155 5.00 -8.89 18.20
N GLU A 156 5.34 -8.53 19.45
CA GLU A 156 6.58 -7.84 19.83
C GLU A 156 6.90 -6.62 18.95
N PRO A 157 5.95 -5.70 18.73
CA PRO A 157 6.14 -4.59 17.81
C PRO A 157 7.25 -3.64 18.27
N MET A 158 7.93 -3.02 17.32
CA MET A 158 9.10 -2.15 17.55
C MET A 158 10.32 -2.86 18.19
N THR A 159 10.40 -4.19 18.09
CA THR A 159 11.56 -4.98 18.51
C THR A 159 12.20 -5.73 17.32
N PRO A 160 13.42 -6.27 17.47
CA PRO A 160 14.02 -7.15 16.46
C PRO A 160 13.23 -8.45 16.21
N ASN A 161 12.35 -8.86 17.13
CA ASN A 161 11.51 -10.05 17.01
C ASN A 161 10.14 -9.76 16.39
N TRP A 162 9.89 -8.52 15.96
CA TRP A 162 8.60 -8.09 15.43
C TRP A 162 8.14 -9.00 14.28
N ARG A 163 6.96 -9.59 14.47
CA ARG A 163 6.30 -10.43 13.45
C ARG A 163 4.90 -9.92 13.17
N GLY A 164 4.50 -10.03 11.90
CA GLY A 164 3.13 -9.74 11.48
C GLY A 164 2.42 -10.99 10.97
N TYR A 165 1.12 -11.06 11.26
CA TYR A 165 0.26 -12.17 10.92
C TYR A 165 -1.02 -11.67 10.27
N THR A 166 -1.53 -12.45 9.31
CA THR A 166 -2.91 -12.39 8.85
C THR A 166 -3.64 -13.55 9.51
N ASP A 167 -4.37 -13.27 10.59
CA ASP A 167 -4.98 -14.31 11.42
C ASP A 167 -6.28 -14.86 10.80
N LYS A 168 -7.05 -14.00 10.11
CA LYS A 168 -8.33 -14.38 9.51
C LYS A 168 -8.73 -13.44 8.38
N LEU A 169 -9.44 -13.98 7.38
CA LEU A 169 -10.16 -13.23 6.36
C LEU A 169 -11.64 -13.67 6.38
N ILE A 170 -12.54 -12.70 6.40
CA ILE A 170 -13.97 -12.89 6.13
C ILE A 170 -14.27 -12.16 4.82
N ALA A 171 -14.85 -12.87 3.85
CA ALA A 171 -15.30 -12.29 2.58
C ALA A 171 -16.74 -12.71 2.32
N ASN A 172 -17.63 -11.73 2.21
CA ASN A 172 -19.06 -11.94 1.99
C ASN A 172 -19.46 -11.40 0.63
N ILE A 173 -20.17 -12.22 -0.16
CA ILE A 173 -20.73 -11.85 -1.46
C ILE A 173 -22.22 -11.55 -1.27
N LEU A 174 -22.61 -10.30 -1.50
CA LEU A 174 -23.98 -9.81 -1.42
C LEU A 174 -24.51 -9.64 -2.86
N ILE A 175 -25.69 -10.19 -3.11
CA ILE A 175 -26.31 -10.25 -4.45
C ILE A 175 -27.76 -9.84 -4.33
N GLU A 176 -28.17 -8.89 -5.17
CA GLU A 176 -29.56 -8.53 -5.39
C GLU A 176 -30.00 -9.09 -6.75
N SER A 177 -30.96 -10.02 -6.76
CA SER A 177 -31.38 -10.71 -7.97
C SER A 177 -32.73 -11.41 -7.77
N ASP A 178 -33.51 -11.50 -8.84
CA ASP A 178 -34.73 -12.32 -8.91
C ASP A 178 -34.46 -13.78 -9.32
N GLU A 179 -33.20 -14.14 -9.56
CA GLU A 179 -32.81 -15.52 -9.87
C GLU A 179 -33.03 -16.46 -8.67
N PRO A 180 -33.30 -17.77 -8.89
CA PRO A 180 -33.42 -18.73 -7.82
C PRO A 180 -32.18 -18.79 -6.91
N ALA A 181 -32.40 -18.93 -5.60
CA ALA A 181 -31.35 -18.95 -4.59
C ALA A 181 -30.28 -20.03 -4.88
N GLU A 182 -30.69 -21.16 -5.46
CA GLU A 182 -29.79 -22.25 -5.85
C GLU A 182 -28.82 -21.82 -6.96
N LYS A 183 -29.29 -21.04 -7.95
CA LYS A 183 -28.41 -20.49 -8.99
C LYS A 183 -27.42 -19.50 -8.41
N ILE A 184 -27.87 -18.63 -7.51
CA ILE A 184 -27.00 -17.67 -6.82
C ILE A 184 -25.95 -18.41 -5.96
N ALA A 185 -26.33 -19.51 -5.30
CA ALA A 185 -25.39 -20.33 -4.53
C ALA A 185 -24.31 -20.98 -5.41
N VAL A 186 -24.70 -21.50 -6.59
CA VAL A 186 -23.76 -22.03 -7.59
C VAL A 186 -22.81 -20.94 -8.10
N MET A 187 -23.34 -19.76 -8.41
CA MET A 187 -22.54 -18.60 -8.84
C MET A 187 -21.50 -18.21 -7.78
N LYS A 188 -21.92 -18.04 -6.51
CA LYS A 188 -21.01 -17.69 -5.40
C LYS A 188 -19.91 -18.73 -5.23
N LYS A 189 -20.25 -20.02 -5.31
CA LYS A 189 -19.28 -21.11 -5.24
C LYS A 189 -18.26 -21.02 -6.37
N MET A 190 -18.70 -20.79 -7.59
CA MET A 190 -17.83 -20.65 -8.76
C MET A 190 -16.87 -19.46 -8.61
N ALA A 191 -17.38 -18.31 -8.12
CA ALA A 191 -16.58 -17.12 -7.89
C ALA A 191 -15.47 -17.35 -6.84
N VAL A 192 -15.81 -17.96 -5.70
CA VAL A 192 -14.84 -18.29 -4.64
C VAL A 192 -13.81 -19.30 -5.12
N GLN A 193 -14.21 -20.31 -5.89
CA GLN A 193 -13.27 -21.30 -6.46
C GLN A 193 -12.29 -20.69 -7.47
N ALA A 194 -12.71 -19.66 -8.20
CA ALA A 194 -11.87 -18.95 -9.16
C ALA A 194 -11.00 -17.84 -8.53
N TRP A 195 -11.14 -17.59 -7.23
CA TRP A 195 -10.49 -16.47 -6.54
C TRP A 195 -9.07 -16.83 -6.09
N ALA A 196 -8.10 -16.52 -6.96
CA ALA A 196 -6.68 -16.83 -6.72
C ALA A 196 -6.13 -16.22 -5.43
N ILE A 197 -6.49 -14.97 -5.10
CA ILE A 197 -6.04 -14.34 -3.84
C ILE A 197 -6.60 -15.10 -2.62
N GLY A 198 -7.86 -15.55 -2.70
CA GLY A 198 -8.46 -16.38 -1.66
C GLY A 198 -7.71 -17.69 -1.47
N GLU A 199 -7.30 -18.34 -2.57
CA GLU A 199 -6.46 -19.53 -2.54
C GLU A 199 -5.13 -19.25 -1.80
N CYS A 200 -4.44 -18.18 -2.17
CA CYS A 200 -3.14 -17.84 -1.58
C CYS A 200 -3.21 -17.54 -0.07
N ILE A 201 -4.38 -17.11 0.42
CA ILE A 201 -4.62 -16.83 1.84
C ILE A 201 -5.04 -18.11 2.59
N MET A 202 -5.77 -19.02 1.94
CA MET A 202 -6.22 -20.28 2.54
C MET A 202 -5.08 -21.32 2.65
N ASN A 203 -4.05 -21.20 1.83
CA ASN A 203 -2.97 -22.17 1.73
C ASN A 203 -1.59 -21.54 1.98
N THR A 204 -0.66 -22.34 2.52
CA THR A 204 0.73 -21.92 2.66
C THR A 204 1.33 -21.71 1.28
N THR A 205 1.61 -20.46 0.93
CA THR A 205 2.33 -20.10 -0.28
C THR A 205 3.81 -19.90 0.07
N PRO A 206 4.75 -20.72 -0.43
CA PRO A 206 6.16 -20.51 -0.20
C PRO A 206 6.60 -19.14 -0.75
N VAL A 207 7.30 -18.38 0.08
CA VAL A 207 7.87 -17.08 -0.30
C VAL A 207 9.38 -17.25 -0.42
N ASP A 208 9.91 -17.11 -1.63
CA ASP A 208 11.36 -17.00 -1.86
C ASP A 208 11.75 -15.52 -1.83
N ALA A 209 12.22 -15.07 -0.66
CA ALA A 209 12.66 -13.70 -0.45
C ALA A 209 14.18 -13.61 -0.59
N GLN A 210 14.64 -12.81 -1.55
CA GLN A 210 16.05 -12.53 -1.76
C GLN A 210 16.38 -11.11 -1.27
N PHE A 211 17.52 -10.96 -0.59
CA PHE A 211 18.01 -9.68 -0.09
C PHE A 211 19.29 -9.32 -0.82
N GLU A 212 19.30 -8.16 -1.46
CA GLU A 212 20.49 -7.58 -2.06
C GLU A 212 20.97 -6.39 -1.20
N TYR A 213 22.26 -6.36 -0.88
CA TYR A 213 22.90 -5.33 -0.06
C TYR A 213 23.85 -4.47 -0.92
N ASN A 214 24.05 -3.21 -0.51
CA ASN A 214 25.06 -2.27 -1.07
C ASN A 214 24.82 -1.78 -2.51
N THR A 215 23.60 -1.37 -2.83
CA THR A 215 23.30 -0.68 -4.08
C THR A 215 23.72 0.80 -3.98
N LYS A 216 24.33 1.36 -5.03
CA LYS A 216 24.79 2.76 -5.07
C LYS A 216 23.65 3.78 -5.26
N ILE A 217 22.39 3.35 -5.31
CA ILE A 217 21.30 4.25 -5.74
C ILE A 217 20.96 5.31 -4.70
N TRP A 218 21.24 5.03 -3.42
CA TRP A 218 21.08 5.99 -2.33
C TRP A 218 21.99 7.22 -2.48
N GLU A 219 22.98 7.16 -3.38
CA GLU A 219 23.81 8.30 -3.75
C GLU A 219 23.06 9.28 -4.67
N THR A 220 22.00 8.84 -5.35
CA THR A 220 21.28 9.63 -6.38
C THR A 220 19.80 9.83 -6.11
N ASP A 221 19.16 8.99 -5.29
CA ASP A 221 17.75 9.14 -4.92
C ASP A 221 17.61 9.37 -3.41
N SER A 222 16.91 10.44 -3.07
CA SER A 222 16.68 10.87 -1.69
C SER A 222 15.20 11.12 -1.45
N ALA A 223 14.80 11.02 -0.18
CA ALA A 223 13.48 11.42 0.25
C ALA A 223 13.25 12.91 -0.10
N ARG A 224 12.13 13.22 -0.73
CA ARG A 224 11.80 14.58 -1.19
C ARG A 224 10.68 15.19 -0.34
N PRO A 225 10.70 16.51 -0.10
CA PRO A 225 9.62 17.17 0.63
C PRO A 225 8.29 17.13 -0.13
N GLY A 226 7.18 16.99 0.59
CA GLY A 226 5.84 17.18 0.02
C GLY A 226 4.68 16.64 0.86
N LYS A 227 3.45 16.78 0.35
CA LYS A 227 2.19 16.31 0.99
C LYS A 227 1.19 15.76 -0.01
N VAL A 228 0.11 15.20 0.55
CA VAL A 228 -1.13 14.97 -0.18
C VAL A 228 -1.80 16.32 -0.51
N ALA A 229 -2.05 16.55 -1.80
CA ALA A 229 -2.62 17.78 -2.34
C ALA A 229 -4.05 18.04 -1.87
N GLY A 230 -4.81 16.96 -1.67
CA GLY A 230 -6.21 17.01 -1.28
C GLY A 230 -6.81 15.61 -1.20
N PRO A 231 -8.10 15.52 -0.84
CA PRO A 231 -8.78 14.24 -0.64
C PRO A 231 -8.98 13.47 -1.95
N ASP A 232 -9.02 14.16 -3.09
CA ASP A 232 -9.39 13.60 -4.38
C ASP A 232 -8.18 13.47 -5.30
N SER A 233 -8.16 12.39 -6.08
CA SER A 233 -7.23 12.20 -7.19
C SER A 233 -7.99 12.02 -8.49
N PHE A 234 -7.47 12.62 -9.56
CA PHE A 234 -8.07 12.57 -10.90
C PHE A 234 -7.05 12.09 -11.93
N ASP A 235 -7.54 11.37 -12.93
CA ASP A 235 -6.81 10.94 -14.11
C ASP A 235 -7.68 11.17 -15.35
N ASN A 236 -7.20 11.95 -16.32
CA ASN A 236 -7.95 12.33 -17.52
C ASN A 236 -9.37 12.86 -17.24
N GLY A 237 -9.54 13.63 -16.16
CA GLY A 237 -10.84 14.18 -15.75
C GLY A 237 -11.75 13.19 -15.01
N LEU A 238 -11.38 11.92 -14.91
CA LEU A 238 -12.07 10.92 -14.12
C LEU A 238 -11.50 10.88 -12.71
N LYS A 239 -12.38 10.86 -11.71
CA LYS A 239 -11.98 10.71 -10.32
C LYS A 239 -11.60 9.25 -10.06
N ILE A 240 -10.37 9.02 -9.60
CA ILE A 240 -9.81 7.68 -9.38
C ILE A 240 -9.67 7.32 -7.90
N SER A 241 -9.60 8.32 -7.03
CA SER A 241 -9.71 8.13 -5.58
C SER A 241 -10.28 9.37 -4.93
N SER A 242 -10.89 9.19 -3.76
CA SER A 242 -11.37 10.26 -2.90
C SER A 242 -11.35 9.81 -1.46
N GLN A 243 -11.12 10.72 -0.54
CA GLN A 243 -11.39 10.48 0.87
C GLN A 243 -12.92 10.38 1.07
N GLY A 244 -13.41 9.16 1.26
CA GLY A 244 -14.82 8.88 1.52
C GLY A 244 -15.18 8.87 3.01
N ASN A 245 -16.45 8.60 3.28
CA ASN A 245 -16.91 8.25 4.63
C ASN A 245 -16.42 6.84 5.01
N SER A 246 -16.42 6.52 6.31
CA SER A 246 -16.13 5.18 6.79
C SER A 246 -17.05 4.14 6.12
N PRO A 247 -16.51 3.00 5.65
CA PRO A 247 -17.32 1.96 5.02
C PRO A 247 -18.43 1.51 5.96
N GLN A 248 -19.61 1.20 5.42
CA GLN A 248 -20.76 0.72 6.18
C GLN A 248 -21.13 -0.69 5.68
N PRO A 249 -20.36 -1.73 6.08
CA PRO A 249 -20.66 -3.10 5.67
C PRO A 249 -22.02 -3.54 6.22
N GLU A 250 -22.78 -4.26 5.41
CA GLU A 250 -24.09 -4.82 5.75
C GLU A 250 -23.98 -6.18 6.44
N SER A 251 -22.90 -6.93 6.16
CA SER A 251 -22.76 -8.33 6.58
C SER A 251 -22.00 -8.55 7.89
N PHE A 252 -21.42 -7.51 8.48
CA PHE A 252 -20.75 -7.56 9.78
C PHE A 252 -20.66 -6.19 10.44
N SER A 253 -20.54 -6.17 11.77
CA SER A 253 -20.27 -4.95 12.53
C SER A 253 -18.80 -4.55 12.44
N LEU A 254 -18.53 -3.24 12.47
CA LEU A 254 -17.19 -2.70 12.62
C LEU A 254 -16.76 -2.74 14.09
N GLY A 255 -15.47 -3.07 14.32
CA GLY A 255 -14.81 -2.90 15.61
C GLY A 255 -14.48 -1.44 15.90
N ALA A 256 -13.79 -1.21 17.01
CA ALA A 256 -13.22 0.10 17.32
C ALA A 256 -12.00 0.38 16.42
N ASP A 257 -11.84 1.63 16.00
CA ASP A 257 -10.66 2.05 15.24
C ASP A 257 -9.37 1.80 16.04
N ALA A 258 -8.43 1.12 15.40
CA ALA A 258 -7.09 0.98 15.92
C ALA A 258 -6.38 2.34 15.79
N SER A 259 -5.91 2.87 16.92
CA SER A 259 -5.06 4.07 16.94
C SER A 259 -3.62 3.65 17.21
N MET A 260 -2.70 4.21 16.43
CA MET A 260 -1.27 4.04 16.69
C MET A 260 -0.91 4.49 18.12
N GLU A 261 -1.61 5.48 18.71
CA GLU A 261 -1.45 5.90 20.12
C GLU A 261 -1.62 4.79 21.14
N LYS A 262 -2.37 3.74 20.79
CA LYS A 262 -2.73 2.63 21.67
C LYS A 262 -2.04 1.34 21.22
N PHE A 263 -0.78 1.44 20.79
CA PHE A 263 0.01 0.28 20.42
C PHE A 263 0.11 -0.70 21.62
N THR A 264 -0.51 -1.86 21.50
CA THR A 264 -0.46 -2.94 22.49
C THR A 264 0.50 -4.03 22.04
N ASP A 265 0.80 -4.99 22.92
CA ASP A 265 1.50 -6.22 22.57
C ASP A 265 0.70 -7.44 23.05
N PRO A 266 0.11 -8.26 22.16
CA PRO A 266 0.11 -8.07 20.70
C PRO A 266 -0.75 -6.86 20.29
N PHE A 267 -0.42 -6.25 19.14
CA PHE A 267 -1.26 -5.24 18.50
C PHE A 267 -2.19 -5.92 17.50
N ILE A 268 -3.49 -5.91 17.80
CA ILE A 268 -4.52 -6.59 16.99
C ILE A 268 -5.44 -5.53 16.39
N PHE A 269 -5.68 -5.62 15.10
CA PHE A 269 -6.54 -4.68 14.38
C PHE A 269 -7.19 -5.35 13.17
N GLU A 270 -8.26 -4.71 12.66
CA GLU A 270 -8.95 -5.16 11.47
C GLU A 270 -8.91 -4.10 10.37
N VAL A 271 -8.87 -4.54 9.12
CA VAL A 271 -9.03 -3.67 7.95
C VAL A 271 -10.21 -4.18 7.15
N VAL A 272 -11.09 -3.25 6.78
CA VAL A 272 -12.35 -3.54 6.09
C VAL A 272 -12.35 -2.89 4.72
N SER A 273 -12.91 -3.57 3.74
CA SER A 273 -13.17 -3.05 2.40
C SER A 273 -14.56 -3.46 1.92
N VAL A 274 -15.19 -2.55 1.19
CA VAL A 274 -16.40 -2.81 0.40
C VAL A 274 -16.03 -2.54 -1.05
N SER A 275 -16.26 -3.53 -1.91
CA SER A 275 -16.10 -3.43 -3.36
C SER A 275 -17.46 -3.65 -4.01
N GLU A 276 -17.90 -2.70 -4.81
CA GLU A 276 -19.14 -2.74 -5.58
C GLU A 276 -18.93 -2.00 -6.91
N SER A 277 -19.82 -2.23 -7.88
CA SER A 277 -19.81 -1.46 -9.12
C SER A 277 -20.03 0.02 -8.80
N ALA A 278 -19.30 0.90 -9.49
CA ALA A 278 -19.51 2.35 -9.40
C ALA A 278 -20.89 2.78 -9.96
N ASN A 279 -21.65 1.86 -10.57
CA ASN A 279 -22.90 2.13 -11.29
C ASN A 279 -22.73 3.20 -12.39
N ASP A 280 -21.52 3.30 -12.93
CA ASP A 280 -21.22 4.20 -14.02
C ASP A 280 -21.96 3.72 -15.28
N THR A 281 -22.83 4.58 -15.81
CA THR A 281 -23.45 4.40 -17.13
C THR A 281 -22.40 4.69 -18.20
N GLN A 282 -21.48 3.76 -18.47
CA GLN A 282 -20.61 3.84 -19.65
C GLN A 282 -21.29 3.26 -20.89
#